data_AF-A0A381P3Q0-F1
#
_entry.id   AF-A0A381P3Q0-F1
#
_cell.length_a   1.000
_cell.length_b   1.000
_cell.length_c   1.000
_cell.angle_alpha   90.00
_cell.angle_beta   90.00
_cell.angle_gamma   90.00
#
_symmetry.space_group_name_H-M   'P 1'
#
loop_
_entity.id
_entity.type
_entity.pdbx_description
1 polymer ?
#
loop_
_entity_poly.entity_id
_entity_poly.type
_entity_poly.pdbx_seq_one_letter_code
_entity_poly.pdbx_strand_id
1 'polypeptide(L)'
;MSPFDVHINRYPISGTVKYCQYHKGKYLVAWHPKSSILNERTTTVIENKKITLLVRQIAGMVARRIVNYTKVKDKVKQSEELGFIKFGSRVDIYLPLNFNVTVKKGDKTVGGVTEIGRLS
;
A
#
# COMPACT_ATOMS: atom_id res chain seq x y z
N MET A 1 6.12 0.28 -9.94
CA MET A 1 5.30 -0.66 -10.73
C MET A 1 5.23 -0.12 -12.15
N SER A 2 5.49 -0.96 -13.14
CA SER A 2 5.26 -0.68 -14.54
C SER A 2 3.82 -1.05 -14.93
N PRO A 3 3.27 -0.54 -16.05
CA PRO A 3 1.96 -0.97 -16.55
C PRO A 3 1.83 -2.48 -16.80
N PHE A 4 2.95 -3.17 -17.03
CA PHE A 4 3.01 -4.61 -17.29
C PHE A 4 3.07 -5.46 -16.01
N ASP A 5 3.23 -4.84 -14.84
CA ASP A 5 3.27 -5.56 -13.57
C ASP A 5 1.86 -5.97 -13.14
N VAL A 6 1.78 -6.95 -12.23
CA VAL A 6 0.53 -7.25 -11.52
C VAL A 6 0.17 -6.10 -10.60
N HIS A 7 -1.03 -5.55 -10.76
CA HIS A 7 -1.48 -4.36 -10.04
C HIS A 7 -2.25 -4.62 -8.74
N ILE A 8 -2.40 -5.90 -8.37
CA ILE A 8 -3.04 -6.31 -7.12
C ILE A 8 -2.14 -5.90 -5.96
N ASN A 9 -2.74 -5.31 -4.94
CA ASN A 9 -2.10 -4.95 -3.69
C ASN A 9 -2.64 -5.86 -2.59
N ARG A 10 -1.74 -6.31 -1.72
CA ARG A 10 -2.03 -7.29 -0.67
C ARG A 10 -1.82 -6.67 0.69
N TYR A 11 -2.55 -7.16 1.69
CA TYR A 11 -2.33 -6.75 3.07
C TYR A 11 -0.94 -7.21 3.53
N PRO A 12 -0.07 -6.30 4.02
CA PRO A 12 1.29 -6.67 4.43
C PRO A 12 1.31 -7.42 5.77
N ILE A 13 0.25 -7.32 6.57
CA ILE A 13 0.09 -8.01 7.86
C ILE A 13 -1.36 -8.44 8.07
N SER A 14 -1.56 -9.45 8.92
CA SER A 14 -2.88 -9.76 9.48
C SER A 14 -3.22 -8.78 10.61
N GLY A 15 -4.49 -8.39 10.74
CA GLY A 15 -4.91 -7.48 11.79
C GLY A 15 -6.35 -6.98 11.65
N THR A 16 -6.62 -5.87 12.33
CA THR A 16 -7.87 -5.12 12.25
C THR A 16 -7.62 -3.80 11.56
N VAL A 17 -8.49 -3.43 10.63
CA VAL A 17 -8.43 -2.14 9.98
C VAL A 17 -8.92 -1.07 10.96
N LYS A 18 -8.03 -0.15 11.33
CA LYS A 18 -8.34 0.96 12.25
C LYS A 18 -8.71 2.25 11.54
N TYR A 19 -8.28 2.40 10.30
CA TYR A 19 -8.58 3.56 9.49
C TYR A 19 -8.60 3.17 8.01
N CYS A 20 -9.55 3.72 7.26
CA CYS A 20 -9.61 3.61 5.81
C CYS A 20 -10.23 4.90 5.26
N GLN A 21 -9.49 5.61 4.41
CA GLN A 21 -9.98 6.86 3.82
C GLN A 21 -9.50 7.02 2.39
N TYR A 22 -10.45 7.32 1.51
CA TYR A 22 -10.19 7.77 0.16
C TYR A 22 -9.95 9.28 0.13
N HIS A 23 -8.96 9.70 -0.65
CA HIS A 23 -8.66 11.10 -0.91
C HIS A 23 -8.65 11.33 -2.43
N LYS A 24 -9.58 12.16 -2.90
CA LYS A 24 -9.55 12.67 -4.27
C LYS A 24 -8.29 13.52 -4.47
N GLY A 25 -7.67 13.43 -5.64
CA GLY A 25 -6.49 14.21 -5.95
C GLY A 25 -6.28 14.45 -7.43
N LYS A 26 -5.09 14.95 -7.75
CA LYS A 26 -4.57 15.22 -9.09
C LYS A 26 -3.97 13.95 -9.70
N TYR A 27 -3.46 14.08 -10.93
CA TYR A 27 -2.89 12.97 -11.70
C TYR A 27 -1.44 13.28 -12.08
N LEU A 28 -0.60 13.59 -11.10
CA LEU A 28 0.84 13.75 -11.32
C LEU A 28 1.48 12.39 -11.60
N VAL A 29 2.64 12.39 -12.26
CA VAL A 29 3.45 11.17 -12.40
C VAL A 29 3.85 10.63 -11.02
N ALA A 30 3.89 9.29 -10.87
CA ALA A 30 4.03 8.64 -9.56
C ALA A 30 5.35 8.96 -8.84
N TRP A 31 6.42 9.21 -9.61
CA TRP A 31 7.73 9.60 -9.11
C TRP A 31 7.85 11.08 -8.75
N HIS A 32 6.83 11.91 -9.04
CA HIS A 32 6.83 13.31 -8.63
C HIS A 32 6.85 13.40 -7.10
N PRO A 33 7.73 14.19 -6.45
CA PRO A 33 7.87 14.22 -4.99
C PRO A 33 6.57 14.52 -4.23
N LYS A 34 5.67 15.31 -4.83
CA LYS A 34 4.37 15.67 -4.25
C LYS A 34 3.24 14.69 -4.57
N SER A 35 3.49 13.60 -5.29
CA SER A 35 2.45 12.64 -5.71
C SER A 35 1.73 12.02 -4.52
N SER A 36 2.44 11.63 -3.45
CA SER A 36 1.84 11.03 -2.25
C SER A 36 0.87 11.96 -1.49
N ILE A 37 0.91 13.27 -1.72
CA ILE A 37 0.04 14.27 -1.06
C ILE A 37 -1.03 14.80 -2.02
N LEU A 38 -0.68 15.01 -3.28
CA LEU A 38 -1.55 15.67 -4.24
C LEU A 38 -2.33 14.72 -5.11
N ASN A 39 -1.85 13.49 -5.34
CA ASN A 39 -2.57 12.54 -6.18
C ASN A 39 -3.71 11.87 -5.43
N GLU A 40 -4.63 11.33 -6.24
CA GLU A 40 -5.63 10.39 -5.76
C GLU A 40 -4.96 9.24 -5.00
N ARG A 41 -5.44 8.99 -3.79
CA ARG A 41 -4.89 7.95 -2.91
C ARG A 41 -5.93 7.36 -2.01
N THR A 42 -5.64 6.16 -1.52
CA THR A 42 -6.36 5.58 -0.39
C THR A 42 -5.37 5.27 0.71
N THR A 43 -5.75 5.58 1.95
CA THR A 43 -4.95 5.33 3.15
C THR A 43 -5.64 4.29 4.01
N THR A 44 -4.94 3.22 4.36
CA THR A 44 -5.44 2.13 5.21
C THR A 44 -4.47 1.90 6.36
N VAL A 45 -4.96 1.91 7.60
CA VAL A 45 -4.18 1.57 8.80
C VAL A 45 -4.62 0.21 9.32
N ILE A 46 -3.66 -0.68 9.53
CA ILE A 46 -3.88 -2.05 10.00
C ILE A 46 -3.12 -2.20 11.32
N GLU A 47 -3.81 -2.72 12.32
CA GLU A 47 -3.25 -2.95 13.64
C GLU A 47 -3.46 -4.40 14.07
N ASN A 48 -2.43 -5.00 14.65
CA ASN A 48 -2.52 -6.23 15.41
C ASN A 48 -1.92 -6.04 16.80
N LYS A 49 -1.79 -7.14 17.56
CA LYS A 49 -1.27 -7.09 18.94
C LYS A 49 0.19 -6.60 19.05
N LYS A 50 0.94 -6.60 17.96
CA LYS A 50 2.37 -6.29 17.93
C LYS A 50 2.67 -4.94 17.30
N ILE A 51 1.99 -4.60 16.20
CA ILE A 51 2.27 -3.39 15.42
C ILE A 51 1.04 -2.77 14.78
N THR A 52 1.19 -1.48 14.49
CA THR A 52 0.31 -0.70 13.62
C THR A 52 1.13 -0.19 12.44
N LEU A 53 0.63 -0.40 11.23
CA LEU A 53 1.24 0.13 10.01
C LEU A 53 0.20 0.81 9.13
N LEU A 54 0.69 1.63 8.20
CA LEU A 54 -0.15 2.30 7.21
C LEU A 54 0.27 1.87 5.82
N VAL A 55 -0.73 1.51 4.99
CA VAL A 55 -0.58 1.28 3.56
C VAL A 55 -1.26 2.40 2.81
N ARG A 56 -0.58 2.93 1.80
CA ARG A 56 -1.12 3.97 0.92
C ARG A 56 -1.01 3.57 -0.53
N GLN A 57 -2.15 3.39 -1.17
CA GLN A 57 -2.26 3.20 -2.61
C GLN A 57 -2.29 4.57 -3.27
N ILE A 58 -1.44 4.81 -4.26
CA ILE A 58 -1.33 6.11 -4.94
C ILE A 58 -1.55 5.91 -6.43
N ALA A 59 -2.60 6.52 -6.96
CA ALA A 59 -2.84 6.61 -8.39
C ALA A 59 -1.87 7.63 -9.01
N GLY A 60 -1.42 7.34 -10.22
CA GLY A 60 -0.50 8.18 -10.99
C GLY A 60 -1.21 8.78 -12.20
N MET A 61 -0.46 9.48 -13.06
CA MET A 61 -1.02 10.11 -14.26
C MET A 61 -1.81 9.16 -15.17
N VAL A 62 -1.27 7.96 -15.38
CA VAL A 62 -1.90 6.92 -16.24
C VAL A 62 -2.91 6.08 -15.45
N ALA A 63 -2.66 5.90 -14.15
CA ALA A 63 -3.52 5.14 -13.25
C ALA A 63 -4.65 5.99 -12.69
N ARG A 64 -5.86 5.87 -13.25
CA ARG A 64 -7.00 6.76 -12.93
C ARG A 64 -7.98 6.25 -11.88
N ARG A 65 -7.73 5.07 -11.28
CA ARG A 65 -8.66 4.54 -10.27
C ARG A 65 -7.98 3.59 -9.32
N ILE A 66 -8.19 3.84 -8.04
CA ILE A 66 -7.88 2.89 -6.97
C ILE A 66 -9.16 2.13 -6.64
N VAL A 67 -9.06 0.82 -6.56
CA VAL A 67 -10.08 -0.03 -5.99
C VAL A 67 -9.54 -0.50 -4.65
N ASN A 68 -10.21 -0.13 -3.57
CA ASN A 68 -9.91 -0.59 -2.21
C ASN A 68 -11.11 -1.37 -1.68
N TYR A 69 -10.87 -2.59 -1.20
CA TYR A 69 -11.91 -3.44 -0.62
C TYR A 69 -12.08 -3.25 0.89
N THR A 70 -11.13 -2.57 1.52
CA THR A 70 -11.01 -2.41 2.96
C THR A 70 -12.12 -1.51 3.55
N LYS A 71 -12.75 -1.95 4.64
CA LYS A 71 -13.58 -1.12 5.53
C LYS A 71 -13.00 -1.06 6.94
N VAL A 72 -13.31 0.01 7.66
CA VAL A 72 -12.92 0.14 9.07
C VAL A 72 -13.58 -0.98 9.88
N LYS A 73 -12.83 -1.56 10.82
CA LYS A 73 -13.17 -2.74 11.64
C LYS A 73 -13.04 -4.10 10.95
N ASP A 74 -12.75 -4.16 9.65
CA ASP A 74 -12.50 -5.44 8.97
C ASP A 74 -11.34 -6.20 9.61
N LYS A 75 -11.49 -7.53 9.68
CA LYS A 75 -10.41 -8.46 10.02
C LYS A 75 -9.79 -8.95 8.72
N VAL A 76 -8.51 -8.67 8.54
CA VAL A 76 -7.78 -8.98 7.31
C VAL A 76 -6.64 -9.94 7.61
N LYS A 77 -6.34 -10.85 6.67
CA LYS A 77 -5.16 -11.70 6.78
C LYS A 77 -4.06 -11.20 5.85
N GLN A 78 -2.82 -11.40 6.28
CA GLN A 78 -1.65 -11.14 5.47
C GLN A 78 -1.77 -11.86 4.11
N SER A 79 -1.31 -11.19 3.06
CA SER A 79 -1.34 -11.67 1.68
C SER A 79 -2.73 -11.78 1.03
N GLU A 80 -3.83 -11.58 1.77
CA GLU A 80 -5.15 -11.39 1.16
C GLU A 80 -5.22 -10.07 0.37
N GLU A 81 -6.23 -9.94 -0.49
CA GLU A 81 -6.39 -8.79 -1.37
C GLU A 81 -6.85 -7.55 -0.60
N LEU A 82 -6.01 -6.52 -0.62
CA LEU A 82 -6.35 -5.18 -0.16
C LEU A 82 -7.13 -4.43 -1.23
N GLY A 83 -6.75 -4.63 -2.50
CA GLY A 83 -7.35 -3.96 -3.64
C GLY A 83 -6.38 -3.94 -4.82
N PHE A 84 -6.57 -3.00 -5.74
CA PHE A 84 -5.65 -2.81 -6.86
C PHE A 84 -5.69 -1.38 -7.39
N ILE A 85 -4.63 -0.98 -8.09
CA ILE A 85 -4.54 0.32 -8.75
C ILE A 85 -4.58 0.07 -10.26
N LYS A 86 -5.60 0.55 -10.97
CA LYS A 86 -5.71 0.32 -12.43
C LYS A 86 -4.50 0.96 -13.13
N PHE A 87 -3.70 0.18 -13.86
CA PHE A 87 -2.46 0.61 -14.53
C PHE A 87 -1.44 1.23 -13.57
N GLY A 88 -1.35 0.63 -12.38
CA GLY A 88 -0.79 1.08 -11.13
C GLY A 88 0.52 1.86 -11.15
N SER A 89 0.71 2.61 -10.06
CA SER A 89 1.73 3.65 -9.97
C SER A 89 2.70 3.39 -8.81
N ARG A 90 2.18 3.29 -7.58
CA ARG A 90 2.99 3.24 -6.36
C ARG A 90 2.16 2.82 -5.15
N VAL A 91 2.79 2.08 -4.24
CA VAL A 91 2.27 1.79 -2.90
C VAL A 91 3.33 2.21 -1.89
N ASP A 92 2.95 3.04 -0.93
CA ASP A 92 3.80 3.40 0.21
C ASP A 92 3.37 2.57 1.44
N ILE A 93 4.34 2.01 2.17
CA ILE A 93 4.11 1.32 3.44
C ILE A 93 4.90 2.07 4.51
N TYR A 94 4.19 2.55 5.53
CA TYR A 94 4.78 3.25 6.67
C TYR A 94 4.86 2.26 7.82
N LEU A 95 6.10 2.04 8.28
CA LEU A 95 6.44 1.03 9.26
C LEU A 95 6.78 1.69 10.60
N PRO A 96 6.58 0.99 11.73
CA PRO A 96 7.08 1.42 13.03
C PRO A 96 8.59 1.64 13.03
N LEU A 97 9.10 2.49 13.93
CA LEU A 97 10.52 2.81 14.02
C LEU A 97 11.39 1.60 14.44
N ASN A 98 10.81 0.63 15.14
CA ASN A 98 11.47 -0.60 15.58
C ASN A 98 11.37 -1.74 14.54
N PHE A 99 11.08 -1.43 13.27
CA PHE A 99 10.96 -2.41 12.21
C PHE A 99 12.27 -2.57 11.44
N ASN A 100 12.78 -3.80 11.35
CA ASN A 100 13.97 -4.12 10.56
C ASN A 100 13.57 -4.45 9.12
N VAL A 101 13.82 -3.50 8.20
CA VAL A 101 13.50 -3.63 6.78
C VAL A 101 14.56 -4.48 6.07
N THR A 102 14.15 -5.58 5.44
CA THR A 102 15.05 -6.51 4.75
C THR A 102 15.13 -6.26 3.24
N VAL A 103 14.13 -5.60 2.65
CA VAL A 103 14.15 -5.21 1.22
C VAL A 103 15.08 -4.02 0.98
N LYS A 104 15.72 -4.03 -0.18
CA LYS A 104 16.64 -2.98 -0.62
C LYS A 104 16.10 -2.26 -1.86
N LYS A 105 16.59 -1.03 -2.06
CA LYS A 105 16.29 -0.25 -3.26
C LYS A 105 16.78 -1.01 -4.49
N GLY A 106 15.88 -1.27 -5.44
CA GLY A 106 16.17 -1.97 -6.69
C GLY A 106 15.74 -3.44 -6.69
N ASP A 107 15.34 -4.00 -5.55
CA ASP A 107 14.84 -5.37 -5.49
C ASP A 107 13.57 -5.54 -6.34
N LYS A 108 13.52 -6.63 -7.10
CA LYS A 108 12.28 -7.07 -7.75
C LYS A 108 11.44 -7.79 -6.69
N THR A 109 10.22 -7.30 -6.48
CA THR A 109 9.32 -7.84 -5.46
C THR A 109 8.16 -8.62 -6.10
N VAL A 110 7.71 -9.65 -5.39
CA VAL A 110 6.55 -10.47 -5.75
C VAL A 110 5.50 -10.35 -4.66
N GLY A 111 4.30 -9.93 -5.03
CA GLY A 111 3.21 -9.68 -4.08
C GLY A 111 2.83 -10.92 -3.28
N GLY A 112 2.83 -10.81 -1.95
CA GLY A 112 2.50 -11.92 -1.04
C GLY A 112 3.65 -12.92 -0.81
N VAL A 113 4.81 -12.73 -1.45
CA VAL A 113 5.98 -13.62 -1.34
C VAL A 113 7.19 -12.87 -0.80
N THR A 114 7.51 -11.70 -1.35
CA THR A 114 8.67 -10.93 -0.90
C THR A 114 8.43 -10.35 0.49
N GLU A 115 9.28 -10.75 1.44
CA GLU A 115 9.28 -10.21 2.79
C GLU A 115 9.77 -8.76 2.79
N ILE A 116 9.00 -7.86 3.39
CA ILE A 116 9.36 -6.43 3.55
C ILE A 116 10.38 -6.25 4.69
N GLY A 117 10.21 -7.03 5.76
CA GLY A 117 11.05 -6.98 6.94
C GLY A 117 10.38 -7.64 8.15
N ARG A 118 10.99 -7.48 9.32
CA ARG A 118 10.58 -8.12 10.57
C ARG A 118 10.58 -7.14 11.72
N LEU A 119 9.80 -7.47 12.75
CA LEU A 119 9.95 -6.83 14.05
C LEU A 119 11.25 -7.30 14.70
N SER A 120 12.01 -6.35 15.23
CA SER A 120 13.17 -6.62 16.08
C SER A 120 12.77 -7.25 17.41
#